data_AF-A0A955H6P7-F1
#
_entry.id   AF-A0A955H6P7-F1
#
_cell.length_a   1.000
_cell.length_b   1.000
_cell.length_c   1.000
_cell.angle_alpha   90.00
_cell.angle_beta   90.00
_cell.angle_gamma   90.00
#
_symmetry.space_group_name_H-M   'P 1'
#
loop_
_entity.id
_entity.type
_entity.pdbx_description
1 polymer ?
#
loop_
_entity_poly.entity_id
_entity_poly.type
_entity_poly.pdbx_seq_one_letter_code
_entity_poly.pdbx_strand_id
1 'polypeptide(L)'
;MPSGLMILFLFAGALFAAVHYVAVLASLYWFFWWFDIMMHFWGGLLIGLGVHALARYSWWPFRPTWIVMILVLAVITGVWEVFEFGVGLYNPATHFMDTLQDVMIGFSGGLLSHFLLKTYTMRKL
;
A
#
# COMPACT_ATOMS: atom_id res chain seq x y z
N MET A 1 -2.36 20.32 -14.54
CA MET A 1 -3.42 19.29 -14.52
C MET A 1 -2.90 18.08 -13.76
N PRO A 2 -3.72 17.41 -12.93
CA PRO A 2 -3.32 16.16 -12.30
C PRO A 2 -2.88 15.17 -13.37
N SER A 3 -1.76 14.49 -13.16
CA SER A 3 -1.35 13.44 -14.09
C SER A 3 -2.38 12.30 -14.06
N GLY A 4 -2.51 11.52 -15.15
CA GLY A 4 -3.39 10.35 -15.15
C GLY A 4 -3.10 9.39 -13.99
N LEU A 5 -1.83 9.29 -13.55
CA LEU A 5 -1.44 8.53 -12.37
C LEU A 5 -2.03 9.08 -11.07
N MET A 6 -2.12 10.41 -10.92
CA MET A 6 -2.75 11.01 -9.74
C MET A 6 -4.25 10.74 -9.71
N ILE A 7 -4.93 10.82 -10.86
CA ILE A 7 -6.36 10.49 -10.94
C ILE A 7 -6.58 9.01 -10.59
N LEU A 8 -5.76 8.12 -11.14
CA LEU A 8 -5.82 6.69 -10.83
C LEU A 8 -5.54 6.41 -9.34
N PHE A 9 -4.53 7.07 -8.76
CA PHE A 9 -4.20 6.96 -7.33
C PHE A 9 -5.39 7.35 -6.45
N LEU A 10 -5.97 8.53 -6.70
CA LEU A 10 -7.09 9.03 -5.90
C LEU A 10 -8.34 8.15 -6.04
N PHE A 11 -8.64 7.69 -7.27
CA PHE A 11 -9.78 6.81 -7.50
C PHE A 11 -9.59 5.44 -6.84
N ALA A 12 -8.43 4.80 -7.05
CA ALA A 12 -8.12 3.51 -6.45
C ALA A 12 -8.05 3.58 -4.92
N GLY A 13 -7.51 4.68 -4.37
CA GLY A 13 -7.46 4.93 -2.93
C GLY A 13 -8.84 5.17 -2.32
N ALA A 14 -9.72 5.93 -3.00
CA ALA A 14 -11.10 6.12 -2.56
C ALA A 14 -11.87 4.79 -2.57
N LEU A 15 -11.68 3.95 -3.59
CA LEU A 15 -12.30 2.64 -3.66
C LEU A 15 -11.78 1.71 -2.55
N PHE A 16 -10.47 1.68 -2.31
CA PHE A 16 -9.87 0.93 -1.20
C PHE A 16 -10.46 1.35 0.15
N ALA A 17 -10.54 2.66 0.41
CA ALA A 17 -11.09 3.19 1.65
C ALA A 17 -12.57 2.81 1.83
N ALA A 18 -13.37 2.87 0.76
CA ALA A 18 -14.76 2.45 0.79
C ALA A 18 -14.91 0.95 1.08
N VAL A 19 -14.09 0.11 0.44
CA VAL A 19 -14.07 -1.35 0.67
C VAL A 19 -13.63 -1.68 2.09
N HIS A 20 -12.57 -1.03 2.59
CA HIS A 20 -12.11 -1.18 3.97
C HIS A 20 -13.20 -0.78 4.98
N TYR A 21 -13.84 0.37 4.78
CA TYR A 21 -14.90 0.86 5.65
C TYR A 21 -16.08 -0.13 5.73
N VAL A 22 -16.55 -0.63 4.58
CA VAL A 22 -17.60 -1.65 4.54
C VAL A 22 -17.14 -2.95 5.20
N ALA A 23 -15.88 -3.34 4.99
CA ALA A 23 -15.33 -4.56 5.57
C ALA A 23 -15.25 -4.50 7.10
N VAL A 24 -14.88 -3.35 7.67
CA VAL A 24 -14.91 -3.13 9.12
C VAL A 24 -16.36 -3.18 9.63
N LEU A 25 -17.28 -2.43 9.00
CA LEU A 25 -18.69 -2.40 9.41
C LEU A 25 -19.37 -3.78 9.38
N ALA A 26 -19.07 -4.58 8.35
CA ALA A 26 -19.63 -5.91 8.18
C ALA A 26 -18.76 -7.02 8.80
N SER A 27 -17.68 -6.66 9.52
CA SER A 27 -16.75 -7.60 10.15
C SER A 27 -16.15 -8.63 9.17
N LEU A 28 -15.97 -8.26 7.90
CA LEU A 28 -15.54 -9.18 6.84
C LEU A 28 -14.15 -9.79 7.10
N TYR A 29 -13.26 -9.04 7.75
CA TYR A 29 -11.94 -9.53 8.18
C TYR A 29 -12.03 -10.77 9.08
N TRP A 30 -13.09 -10.88 9.89
CA TRP A 30 -13.29 -11.99 10.81
C TRP A 30 -13.93 -13.22 10.16
N PHE A 31 -14.70 -13.02 9.08
CA PHE A 31 -15.38 -14.11 8.39
C PHE A 31 -14.58 -14.66 7.21
N PHE A 32 -13.75 -13.82 6.59
CA PHE A 32 -13.00 -14.15 5.38
C PHE A 32 -11.50 -13.89 5.60
N TRP A 33 -10.78 -14.92 6.05
CA TRP A 33 -9.34 -14.83 6.36
C TRP A 33 -8.49 -14.29 5.19
N TRP A 34 -8.86 -14.58 3.95
CA TRP A 34 -8.13 -14.11 2.75
C TRP A 34 -8.37 -12.63 2.44
N PHE A 35 -9.40 -12.02 3.04
CA PHE A 35 -9.76 -10.63 2.76
C PHE A 35 -8.68 -9.68 3.27
N ASP A 36 -8.10 -9.99 4.42
CA ASP A 36 -7.00 -9.22 4.97
C ASP A 36 -5.77 -9.22 4.05
N ILE A 37 -5.37 -10.39 3.58
CA ILE A 37 -4.29 -10.58 2.60
C ILE A 37 -4.52 -9.73 1.34
N MET A 38 -5.75 -9.75 0.81
CA MET A 38 -6.12 -8.95 -0.37
C MET A 38 -5.94 -7.45 -0.11
N MET A 39 -6.35 -6.99 1.08
CA MET A 39 -6.27 -5.58 1.46
C MET A 39 -4.82 -5.14 1.68
N HIS A 40 -3.97 -5.97 2.28
CA HIS A 40 -2.54 -5.71 2.40
C HIS A 40 -1.87 -5.58 1.02
N PHE A 41 -2.18 -6.47 0.08
CA PHE A 41 -1.66 -6.39 -1.28
C PHE A 41 -2.09 -5.10 -2.00
N TRP A 42 -3.37 -4.75 -1.90
CA TRP A 42 -3.92 -3.52 -2.50
C TRP A 42 -3.33 -2.26 -1.84
N GLY A 43 -3.17 -2.24 -0.51
CA GLY A 43 -2.47 -1.18 0.20
C GLY A 43 -1.05 -0.98 -0.34
N GLY A 44 -0.32 -2.08 -0.54
CA GLY A 44 0.97 -2.08 -1.22
C GLY A 44 0.94 -1.43 -2.61
N LEU A 45 0.01 -1.87 -3.48
CA LEU A 45 -0.16 -1.30 -4.82
C LEU A 45 -0.40 0.22 -4.77
N LEU A 46 -1.22 0.69 -3.83
CA LEU A 46 -1.52 2.11 -3.62
C LEU A 46 -0.32 2.91 -3.15
N ILE A 47 0.51 2.37 -2.25
CA ILE A 47 1.77 3.00 -1.84
C ILE A 47 2.66 3.23 -3.05
N GLY A 48 2.89 2.17 -3.85
CA GLY A 48 3.72 2.29 -5.06
C GLY A 48 3.14 3.28 -6.07
N LEU A 49 1.82 3.24 -6.28
CA LEU A 49 1.14 4.14 -7.20
C LEU A 49 1.21 5.60 -6.73
N GLY A 50 1.04 5.85 -5.43
CA GLY A 50 1.14 7.16 -4.82
C GLY A 50 2.54 7.76 -4.94
N VAL A 51 3.58 6.96 -4.65
CA VAL A 51 4.98 7.34 -4.86
C VAL A 51 5.24 7.76 -6.30
N HIS A 52 4.75 6.97 -7.27
CA HIS A 52 4.89 7.30 -8.70
C HIS A 52 4.06 8.51 -9.12
N ALA A 53 2.85 8.69 -8.59
CA ALA A 53 1.98 9.83 -8.86
C ALA A 53 2.62 11.13 -8.35
N LEU A 54 3.21 11.13 -7.15
CA LEU A 54 3.91 12.27 -6.57
C LEU A 54 5.20 12.61 -7.32
N ALA A 55 5.94 11.61 -7.80
CA ALA A 55 7.14 11.82 -8.62
C ALA A 55 6.86 12.50 -9.98
N ARG A 56 5.60 12.67 -10.37
CA ARG A 56 5.22 13.39 -11.61
C ARG A 56 5.25 14.90 -11.47
N TYR A 57 5.29 15.43 -10.26
CA TYR A 57 5.30 16.88 -10.02
C TYR A 57 6.72 17.42 -10.16
N SER A 58 6.91 18.38 -11.07
CA SER A 58 8.23 18.94 -11.39
C SER A 58 8.92 19.66 -10.23
N TRP A 59 8.15 20.15 -9.25
CA TRP A 59 8.67 20.80 -8.05
C TRP A 59 9.14 19.80 -6.98
N TRP A 60 8.82 18.52 -7.13
CA TRP A 60 9.21 17.47 -6.19
C TRP A 60 10.47 16.79 -6.71
N PRO A 61 11.66 16.98 -6.08
CA PRO A 61 12.95 16.51 -6.60
C PRO A 61 13.16 14.98 -6.47
N PHE A 62 12.07 14.26 -6.23
CA PHE A 62 12.08 12.89 -5.79
C PHE A 62 12.04 11.92 -6.98
N ARG A 63 12.94 10.94 -6.97
CA ARG A 63 12.96 9.87 -7.96
C ARG A 63 12.54 8.55 -7.32
N PRO A 64 11.53 7.85 -7.86
CA PRO A 64 11.10 6.57 -7.32
C PRO A 64 12.12 5.52 -7.73
N THR A 65 13.19 5.36 -6.96
CA THR A 65 14.16 4.26 -7.13
C THR A 65 13.71 3.04 -6.35
N TRP A 66 14.29 1.88 -6.63
CA TRP A 66 14.04 0.66 -5.84
C TRP A 66 14.33 0.85 -4.35
N ILE A 67 15.44 1.53 -4.02
CA ILE A 67 15.81 1.80 -2.64
C ILE A 67 14.73 2.61 -1.95
N VAL A 68 14.25 3.70 -2.58
CA VAL A 68 13.20 4.46 -1.93
C VAL A 68 11.89 3.69 -1.84
N MET A 69 11.54 2.91 -2.87
CA MET A 69 10.33 2.08 -2.80
C MET A 69 10.38 1.13 -1.61
N ILE A 70 11.51 0.46 -1.39
CA ILE A 70 11.72 -0.44 -0.24
C ILE A 70 11.60 0.33 1.08
N LEU A 71 12.22 1.50 1.20
CA LEU A 71 12.15 2.31 2.43
C LEU A 71 10.74 2.82 2.72
N VAL A 72 10.02 3.29 1.71
CA VAL A 72 8.64 3.77 1.87
C VAL A 72 7.71 2.62 2.26
N LEU A 73 7.86 1.44 1.62
CA LEU A 73 7.09 0.26 1.99
C LEU A 73 7.41 -0.16 3.42
N ALA A 74 8.69 -0.26 3.80
CA ALA A 74 9.10 -0.63 5.16
C ALA A 74 8.49 0.29 6.22
N VAL A 75 8.49 1.60 5.97
CA VAL A 75 7.91 2.59 6.88
C VAL A 75 6.39 2.44 6.95
N ILE A 76 5.69 2.40 5.82
CA ILE A 76 4.22 2.43 5.83
C ILE A 76 3.64 1.09 6.33
N THR A 77 4.16 -0.05 5.87
CA THR A 77 3.70 -1.35 6.39
C THR A 77 4.07 -1.49 7.85
N GLY A 78 5.29 -1.10 8.25
CA GLY A 78 5.68 -1.14 9.67
C GLY A 78 4.83 -0.24 10.57
N VAL A 79 4.41 0.93 10.09
CA VAL A 79 3.49 1.82 10.83
C VAL A 79 2.12 1.17 10.99
N TRP A 80 1.63 0.44 9.98
CA TRP A 80 0.37 -0.29 10.08
C TRP A 80 0.43 -1.40 11.15
N GLU A 81 1.48 -2.22 11.15
CA GLU A 81 1.66 -3.28 12.16
C GLU A 81 1.73 -2.72 13.59
N VAL A 82 2.44 -1.61 13.77
CA VAL A 82 2.52 -0.92 15.07
C VAL A 82 1.15 -0.38 15.49
N PHE A 83 0.35 0.12 14.53
CA PHE A 83 -1.02 0.54 14.77
C PHE A 83 -1.89 -0.64 15.24
N GLU A 84 -1.89 -1.76 14.52
CA GLU A 84 -2.69 -2.94 14.85
C GLU A 84 -2.37 -3.48 16.24
N PHE A 85 -1.07 -3.61 16.54
CA PHE A 85 -0.61 -3.97 17.88
C PHE A 85 -1.12 -2.97 18.94
N GLY A 86 -1.00 -1.67 18.67
CA GLY A 86 -1.39 -0.61 19.59
C GLY A 86 -2.89 -0.53 19.89
N VAL A 87 -3.75 -0.94 18.95
CA VAL A 87 -5.20 -0.95 19.12
C VAL A 87 -5.78 -2.33 19.45
N GLY A 88 -4.93 -3.36 19.58
CA GLY A 88 -5.35 -4.72 19.91
C GLY A 88 -6.03 -5.46 18.75
N LEU A 89 -5.78 -5.05 17.50
CA LEU A 89 -6.26 -5.71 16.29
C LEU A 89 -5.30 -6.82 15.86
N TYR A 90 -4.99 -7.75 16.76
CA TYR A 90 -4.12 -8.87 16.45
C TYR A 90 -4.52 -10.12 17.23
N ASN A 91 -4.15 -11.29 16.71
CA ASN A 91 -4.28 -12.55 17.44
C ASN A 91 -2.93 -12.89 18.12
N PRO A 92 -2.84 -12.92 19.47
CA PRO A 92 -1.59 -13.19 20.17
C PRO A 92 -0.91 -14.51 19.80
N ALA A 93 -1.69 -15.52 19.38
CA ALA A 93 -1.15 -16.83 19.01
C ALA A 93 -0.47 -16.84 17.63
N THR A 94 -0.86 -15.93 16.73
CA THR A 94 -0.40 -15.91 15.34
C THR A 94 0.26 -14.61 14.91
N HIS A 95 0.27 -13.59 15.78
CA HIS A 95 0.72 -12.22 15.50
C HIS A 95 2.02 -12.14 14.70
N PHE A 96 3.06 -12.87 15.11
CA PHE A 96 4.34 -12.84 14.39
C PHE A 96 4.22 -13.32 12.94
N MET A 97 3.43 -14.38 12.69
CA MET A 97 3.24 -14.92 11.34
C MET A 97 2.34 -14.02 10.50
N ASP A 98 1.32 -13.43 11.13
CA ASP A 98 0.39 -12.47 10.52
C ASP A 98 1.14 -11.24 10.03
N THR A 99 1.86 -10.56 10.93
CA THR A 99 2.72 -9.41 10.62
C THR A 99 3.74 -9.71 9.53
N LEU A 100 4.39 -10.88 9.57
CA LEU A 100 5.34 -11.25 8.53
C LEU A 100 4.64 -11.40 7.17
N GLN A 101 3.47 -12.04 7.15
CA GLN A 101 2.67 -12.20 5.94
C GLN A 101 2.22 -10.84 5.39
N ASP A 102 1.71 -9.96 6.25
CA ASP A 102 1.14 -8.67 5.89
C ASP A 102 2.19 -7.72 5.33
N VAL A 103 3.37 -7.68 5.96
CA VAL A 103 4.54 -6.97 5.42
C VAL A 103 4.96 -7.56 4.08
N MET A 104 5.10 -8.88 3.94
CA MET A 104 5.56 -9.51 2.68
C MET A 104 4.56 -9.29 1.53
N ILE A 105 3.26 -9.40 1.82
CA ILE A 105 2.19 -9.21 0.84
C ILE A 105 2.05 -7.74 0.46
N GLY A 106 2.10 -6.82 1.44
CA GLY A 106 2.15 -5.38 1.18
C GLY A 106 3.36 -4.98 0.33
N PHE A 107 4.54 -5.54 0.63
CA PHE A 107 5.73 -5.35 -0.20
C PHE A 107 5.53 -5.84 -1.63
N SER A 108 4.96 -7.04 -1.81
CA SER A 108 4.74 -7.60 -3.14
C SER A 108 3.86 -6.71 -4.02
N GLY A 109 2.80 -6.14 -3.46
CA GLY A 109 1.93 -5.18 -4.14
C GLY A 109 2.68 -3.89 -4.51
N GLY A 110 3.42 -3.31 -3.57
CA GLY A 110 4.19 -2.09 -3.81
C GLY A 110 5.29 -2.24 -4.85
N LEU A 111 6.05 -3.34 -4.77
CA LEU A 111 7.12 -3.65 -5.72
C LEU A 111 6.56 -3.97 -7.11
N LEU A 112 5.40 -4.62 -7.22
CA LEU A 112 4.72 -4.83 -8.50
C LEU A 112 4.31 -3.50 -9.13
N SER A 113 3.67 -2.61 -8.37
CA SER A 113 3.32 -1.26 -8.83
C SER A 113 4.55 -0.48 -9.31
N HIS A 114 5.64 -0.54 -8.54
CA HIS A 114 6.90 0.08 -8.91
C HIS A 114 7.49 -0.49 -10.20
N PHE A 115 7.53 -1.83 -10.33
CA PHE A 115 8.03 -2.51 -11.51
C PHE A 115 7.30 -2.07 -12.78
N LEU A 116 5.98 -1.96 -12.72
CA LEU A 116 5.13 -1.54 -13.84
C LEU A 116 5.29 -0.06 -14.20
N LEU A 117 5.49 0.81 -13.21
CA LEU A 117 5.45 2.27 -13.40
C LEU A 117 6.82 2.94 -13.52
N LYS A 118 7.92 2.26 -13.16
CA LYS A 118 9.27 2.86 -13.15
C LYS A 118 9.69 3.40 -14.50
N THR A 119 9.45 2.66 -15.58
CA THR A 119 9.84 3.07 -16.95
C THR A 119 9.00 4.25 -17.44
N TYR A 120 7.70 4.24 -17.15
CA TYR A 120 6.79 5.33 -17.48
C TYR A 120 7.17 6.63 -16.75
N THR A 121 7.53 6.54 -15.48
CA THR A 121 7.79 7.71 -14.63
C THR A 121 9.18 8.30 -14.89
N MET A 122 10.21 7.46 -15.03
CA MET A 122 11.59 7.92 -15.23
C MET A 122 11.88 8.47 -16.63
N ARG A 123 11.06 8.19 -17.64
CA ARG A 123 11.20 8.79 -18.99
C ARG A 123 10.87 10.28 -19.07
N LYS A 124 10.27 10.84 -18.02
CA LYS A 124 9.80 12.22 -17.96
C LYS A 124 10.43 13.02 -16.82
N LEU A 125 11.44 12.46 -16.15
CA LEU A 125 12.31 13.07 -15.13
C LEU A 125 13.70 13.32 -15.72
#